data_AF-A0A1D2WC61-F1
#
_entry.id   AF-A0A1D2WC61-F1
#
_cell.length_a   1.000
_cell.length_b   1.000
_cell.length_c   1.000
_cell.angle_alpha   90.00
_cell.angle_beta   90.00
_cell.angle_gamma   90.00
#
_symmetry.space_group_name_H-M   'P 1'
#
loop_
_entity.id
_entity.type
_entity.pdbx_description
1 polymer ?
#
loop_
_entity_poly.entity_id
_entity_poly.type
_entity_poly.pdbx_seq_one_letter_code
_entity_poly.pdbx_strand_id
1 'polypeptide(L)'
;MEPNDELYTEKVGQELKSRMTWFKEALQDDAKREELHESIQGSEILIRLEIFLPSDNPEDFVDGLYLYIDNSGQIVDADYYFRNTSDGAITRLDEQDLQVVKDLFQDSFSLEIE
;
A
#
# COMPACT_ATOMS: atom_id res chain seq x y z
N MET A 1 -23.87 -8.39 3.02
CA MET A 1 -23.55 -7.12 2.36
C MET A 1 -24.53 -6.10 2.89
N GLU A 2 -24.03 -5.10 3.62
CA GLU A 2 -24.89 -4.04 4.11
C GLU A 2 -25.29 -3.15 2.93
N PRO A 3 -26.54 -2.64 2.86
CA PRO A 3 -27.04 -1.87 1.71
C PRO A 3 -26.27 -0.58 1.39
N ASN A 4 -25.32 -0.17 2.24
CA ASN A 4 -24.41 0.94 2.00
C ASN A 4 -23.25 0.58 1.06
N ASP A 5 -22.79 -0.68 1.02
CA ASP A 5 -21.56 -1.07 0.31
C ASP A 5 -21.67 -0.90 -1.22
N GLU A 6 -22.83 -1.19 -1.80
CA GLU A 6 -23.06 -1.08 -3.25
C GLU A 6 -23.11 0.39 -3.70
N LEU A 7 -23.74 1.27 -2.92
CA LEU A 7 -23.79 2.71 -3.20
C LEU A 7 -22.40 3.34 -3.15
N TYR A 8 -21.57 2.96 -2.17
CA TYR A 8 -20.19 3.42 -2.08
C TYR A 8 -19.34 2.88 -3.23
N THR A 9 -19.53 1.62 -3.63
CA THR A 9 -18.82 1.02 -4.76
C THR A 9 -19.13 1.75 -6.07
N GLU A 10 -20.40 2.05 -6.34
CA GLU A 10 -20.79 2.80 -7.54
C GLU A 10 -20.21 4.23 -7.54
N LYS A 11 -20.30 4.93 -6.41
CA LYS A 11 -19.76 6.29 -6.27
C LYS A 11 -18.24 6.33 -6.45
N VAL A 12 -17.50 5.39 -5.87
CA VAL A 12 -16.04 5.28 -6.04
C VAL A 12 -15.69 5.11 -7.53
N GLY A 13 -16.42 4.26 -8.25
CA GLY A 13 -16.22 4.07 -9.68
C GLY A 13 -16.46 5.36 -10.50
N GLN A 14 -17.52 6.10 -10.19
CA GLN A 14 -17.84 7.37 -10.85
C GLN A 14 -16.78 8.45 -10.60
N GLU A 15 -16.37 8.62 -9.34
CA GLU A 15 -15.31 9.57 -8.97
C GLU A 15 -13.98 9.22 -9.64
N LEU A 16 -13.56 7.94 -9.59
CA LEU A 16 -12.34 7.48 -10.25
C LEU A 16 -12.37 7.77 -11.75
N LYS A 17 -13.48 7.49 -12.42
CA LYS A 17 -13.64 7.77 -13.87
C LYS A 17 -13.53 9.27 -14.17
N SER A 18 -14.11 10.11 -13.32
CA SER A 18 -13.98 11.57 -13.43
C SER A 18 -12.51 12.01 -13.30
N ARG A 19 -11.80 11.53 -12.28
CA ARG A 19 -10.37 11.81 -12.08
C ARG A 19 -9.50 11.35 -13.24
N MET A 20 -9.74 10.15 -13.78
CA MET A 20 -8.99 9.64 -14.94
C MET A 20 -9.22 10.48 -16.20
N THR A 21 -10.41 11.04 -16.38
CA THR A 21 -10.67 11.99 -17.48
C THR A 21 -9.83 13.26 -17.28
N TRP A 22 -9.86 13.84 -16.08
CA TRP A 22 -9.07 15.03 -15.76
C TRP A 22 -7.56 14.80 -15.94
N PHE A 23 -7.04 13.65 -15.50
CA PHE A 23 -5.62 13.32 -15.68
C PHE A 23 -5.24 13.14 -17.15
N LYS A 24 -6.12 12.56 -17.98
CA LYS A 24 -5.88 12.45 -19.43
C LYS A 24 -5.83 13.81 -20.10
N GLU A 25 -6.66 14.76 -19.68
CA GLU A 25 -6.61 16.13 -20.19
C GLU A 25 -5.31 16.83 -19.77
N ALA A 26 -4.90 16.69 -18.50
CA ALA A 26 -3.63 17.23 -18.00
C ALA A 26 -2.41 16.65 -18.71
N LEU A 27 -2.45 15.38 -19.14
CA LEU A 27 -1.35 14.78 -19.93
C LEU A 27 -1.19 15.39 -21.33
N GLN A 28 -2.22 16.05 -21.86
CA GLN A 28 -2.23 16.62 -23.22
C GLN A 28 -1.99 18.12 -23.25
N ASP A 29 -2.02 18.80 -22.09
CA ASP A 29 -1.96 20.25 -21.98
C ASP A 29 -1.11 20.65 -20.75
N ASP A 30 0.01 21.31 -21.00
CA ASP A 30 0.97 21.70 -19.96
C ASP A 30 0.36 22.66 -18.92
N ALA A 31 -0.57 23.55 -19.32
CA ALA A 31 -1.21 24.47 -18.39
C ALA A 31 -2.16 23.73 -17.45
N LYS A 32 -2.92 22.75 -17.98
CA LYS A 32 -3.77 21.88 -17.15
C LYS A 32 -2.95 20.97 -16.23
N ARG A 33 -1.76 20.54 -16.68
CA ARG A 33 -0.84 19.77 -15.83
C ARG A 33 -0.34 20.59 -14.66
N GLU A 34 0.04 21.84 -14.89
CA GLU A 34 0.48 22.76 -13.84
C GLU A 34 -0.66 23.05 -12.85
N GLU A 35 -1.87 23.38 -13.34
CA GLU A 35 -3.06 23.57 -12.51
C GLU A 35 -3.34 22.33 -11.63
N LEU A 36 -3.27 21.13 -12.21
CA LEU A 36 -3.45 19.89 -11.47
C LEU A 36 -2.41 19.77 -10.35
N HIS A 37 -1.12 19.98 -10.63
CA HIS A 37 -0.07 19.88 -9.63
C HIS A 37 -0.21 20.93 -8.52
N GLU A 38 -0.54 22.18 -8.86
CA GLU A 38 -0.78 23.24 -7.88
C GLU A 38 -2.02 22.99 -7.02
N SER A 39 -3.00 22.23 -7.53
CA SER A 39 -4.21 21.87 -6.78
C SER A 39 -4.00 20.78 -5.72
N ILE A 40 -2.84 20.11 -5.72
CA ILE A 40 -2.54 19.04 -4.76
C ILE A 40 -2.34 19.64 -3.38
N GLN A 41 -3.25 19.32 -2.46
CA GLN A 41 -3.26 19.87 -1.10
C GLN A 41 -2.31 19.15 -0.13
N GLY A 42 -1.78 18.00 -0.54
CA GLY A 42 -0.86 17.22 0.28
C GLY A 42 -0.40 15.96 -0.43
N SER A 43 0.74 15.45 0.03
CA SER A 43 1.27 14.15 -0.37
C SER A 43 1.78 13.44 0.88
N GLU A 44 1.41 12.18 1.06
CA GLU A 44 1.97 11.33 2.10
C GLU A 44 2.98 10.37 1.48
N ILE A 45 4.05 10.09 2.23
CA ILE A 45 5.04 9.08 1.85
C ILE A 45 4.67 7.79 2.58
N LEU A 46 4.58 6.70 1.83
CA LEU A 46 4.45 5.36 2.36
C LEU A 46 5.65 4.53 1.90
N ILE A 47 6.40 3.99 2.85
CA ILE A 47 7.58 3.16 2.60
C ILE A 47 7.15 1.71 2.71
N ARG A 48 7.45 0.91 1.69
CA ARG A 48 7.26 -0.54 1.74
C ARG A 48 8.60 -1.24 1.96
N LEU A 49 8.75 -1.93 3.08
CA LEU A 49 9.89 -2.81 3.36
C LEU A 49 9.50 -4.26 3.04
N GLU A 50 10.38 -5.00 2.36
CA GLU A 50 10.24 -6.45 2.14
C GLU A 50 11.15 -7.18 3.13
N ILE A 51 10.55 -8.02 3.97
CA ILE A 51 11.24 -8.86 4.94
C ILE A 51 11.16 -10.30 4.46
N PHE A 52 12.32 -10.89 4.19
CA PHE A 52 12.44 -12.32 3.89
C PHE A 52 12.47 -13.10 5.20
N LEU A 53 11.50 -14.00 5.39
CA LEU A 53 11.51 -14.89 6.54
C LEU A 53 12.48 -16.05 6.30
N PRO A 54 13.09 -16.59 7.37
CA PRO A 54 13.95 -17.76 7.24
C PRO A 54 13.13 -18.96 6.78
N SER A 55 13.57 -19.62 5.70
CA SER A 55 12.97 -20.84 5.16
C SER A 55 13.98 -21.98 5.22
N ASP A 56 13.50 -23.16 5.61
CA ASP A 56 14.30 -24.39 5.58
C ASP A 56 14.51 -24.91 4.14
N ASN A 57 13.65 -24.53 3.19
CA ASN A 57 13.70 -24.97 1.79
C ASN A 57 13.57 -23.76 0.82
N PRO A 58 14.54 -22.85 0.79
CA PRO A 58 14.46 -21.61 0.01
C PRO A 58 14.44 -21.81 -1.51
N GLU A 59 14.83 -23.00 -1.99
CA GLU A 59 14.74 -23.36 -3.41
C GLU A 59 13.31 -23.73 -3.85
N ASP A 60 12.46 -24.18 -2.90
CA ASP A 60 11.08 -24.58 -3.18
C ASP A 60 10.12 -23.40 -3.03
N PHE A 61 10.29 -22.60 -1.98
CA PHE A 61 9.50 -21.41 -1.73
C PHE A 61 10.24 -20.38 -0.89
N VAL A 62 9.80 -19.13 -1.03
CA VAL A 62 10.19 -18.00 -0.20
C VAL A 62 8.93 -17.34 0.32
N ASP A 63 8.92 -17.00 1.59
CA ASP A 63 7.84 -16.22 2.19
C ASP A 63 8.41 -15.05 2.98
N GLY A 64 7.50 -14.17 3.39
CA GLY A 64 7.90 -12.94 4.03
C GLY A 64 6.77 -11.98 4.31
N LEU A 65 7.16 -10.78 4.74
CA LEU A 65 6.25 -9.68 5.02
C LEU A 65 6.56 -8.49 4.12
N TYR A 66 5.52 -7.82 3.63
CA TYR A 66 5.59 -6.43 3.23
C TYR A 66 5.12 -5.58 4.39
N LEU A 67 5.99 -4.73 4.94
CA LEU A 67 5.62 -3.75 5.95
C LEU A 67 5.41 -2.40 5.29
N TYR A 68 4.30 -1.74 5.60
CA TYR A 68 4.00 -0.39 5.14
C TYR A 68 4.19 0.58 6.29
N ILE A 69 5.12 1.51 6.11
CA ILE A 69 5.55 2.47 7.13
C ILE A 69 5.20 3.87 6.65
N ASP A 70 4.53 4.64 7.50
CA ASP A 70 4.20 6.03 7.20
C ASP A 70 5.41 6.97 7.37
N ASN A 71 5.19 8.26 7.08
CA ASN A 71 6.21 9.29 7.22
C ASN A 71 6.63 9.57 8.67
N SER A 72 5.94 9.02 9.67
CA SER A 72 6.30 9.10 11.09
C SER A 72 7.11 7.88 11.56
N GLY A 73 7.41 6.95 10.65
CA GLY A 73 8.13 5.72 10.97
C GLY A 73 7.24 4.66 11.62
N GLN A 74 5.91 4.84 11.65
CA GLN A 74 4.98 3.86 12.21
C GLN A 74 4.58 2.85 11.15
N ILE A 75 4.60 1.56 11.51
CA ILE A 75 4.02 0.51 10.69
C ILE A 75 2.50 0.74 10.69
N VAL A 76 1.93 1.06 9.54
CA VAL A 76 0.48 1.30 9.41
C VAL A 76 -0.25 0.09 8.87
N ASP A 77 0.45 -0.81 8.18
CA ASP A 77 -0.13 -1.99 7.55
C ASP A 77 0.94 -3.04 7.28
N ALA A 78 0.51 -4.28 7.02
CA ALA A 78 1.39 -5.34 6.59
C ALA A 78 0.66 -6.42 5.77
N ASP A 79 1.39 -6.99 4.80
CA ASP A 79 0.95 -8.18 4.07
C ASP A 79 1.92 -9.33 4.33
N TYR A 80 1.39 -10.54 4.43
CA TYR A 80 2.18 -11.77 4.28
C TYR A 80 2.19 -12.18 2.81
N TYR A 81 3.36 -12.50 2.29
CA TYR A 81 3.51 -13.09 0.96
C TYR A 81 4.13 -14.48 1.03
N PHE A 82 3.71 -15.32 0.11
CA PHE A 82 4.30 -16.62 -0.15
C PHE A 82 4.49 -16.77 -1.65
N ARG A 83 5.69 -17.14 -2.09
CA ARG A 83 6.02 -17.35 -3.50
C ARG A 83 6.80 -18.65 -3.70
N ASN A 84 6.45 -19.41 -4.73
CA ASN A 84 7.24 -20.53 -5.21
C ASN A 84 7.78 -20.21 -6.63
N THR A 85 8.34 -21.20 -7.31
CA THR A 85 8.94 -21.02 -8.65
C THR A 85 7.96 -20.58 -9.75
N SER A 86 6.65 -20.74 -9.54
CA SER A 86 5.63 -20.58 -10.57
C SER A 86 4.55 -19.58 -10.20
N ASP A 87 4.18 -19.51 -8.93
CA ASP A 87 3.03 -18.76 -8.42
C ASP A 87 3.38 -18.04 -7.11
N GLY A 88 2.58 -17.04 -6.77
CA GLY A 88 2.65 -16.35 -5.50
C GLY A 88 1.28 -15.88 -5.02
N ALA A 89 1.15 -15.76 -3.71
CA ALA A 89 -0.03 -15.23 -3.05
C ALA A 89 0.40 -14.17 -2.04
N ILE A 90 -0.46 -13.16 -1.87
CA ILE A 90 -0.33 -12.10 -0.88
C ILE A 90 -1.65 -12.04 -0.14
N THR A 91 -1.58 -11.97 1.19
CA THR A 91 -2.73 -11.69 2.04
C THR A 91 -2.39 -10.58 3.00
N ARG A 92 -3.34 -9.65 3.17
CA ARG A 92 -3.25 -8.62 4.17
C ARG A 92 -3.43 -9.21 5.56
N LEU A 93 -2.65 -8.74 6.53
CA LEU A 93 -2.83 -9.12 7.92
C LEU A 93 -4.10 -8.47 8.48
N ASP A 94 -4.79 -9.19 9.36
CA ASP A 94 -5.87 -8.59 10.14
C ASP A 94 -5.31 -7.71 11.27
N GLU A 95 -6.18 -7.02 12.00
CA GLU A 95 -5.76 -6.11 13.07
C GLU A 95 -4.98 -6.80 14.19
N GLN A 96 -5.29 -8.06 14.49
CA GLN A 96 -4.64 -8.81 15.58
C GLN A 96 -3.23 -9.22 15.15
N ASP A 97 -3.09 -9.78 13.96
CA ASP A 97 -1.80 -10.19 13.40
C ASP A 97 -0.90 -8.97 13.11
N LEU A 98 -1.49 -7.87 12.62
CA LEU A 98 -0.77 -6.60 12.44
C LEU A 98 -0.22 -6.08 13.77
N GLN A 99 -0.97 -6.21 14.88
CA GLN A 99 -0.47 -5.80 16.19
C GLN A 99 0.73 -6.64 16.63
N VAL A 100 0.74 -7.95 16.37
CA VAL A 100 1.90 -8.81 16.65
C VAL A 100 3.13 -8.36 15.85
N VAL A 101 2.95 -8.03 14.57
CA VAL A 101 4.02 -7.51 13.71
C VAL A 101 4.54 -6.17 14.22
N LYS A 102 3.66 -5.26 14.64
CA LYS A 102 4.04 -3.99 15.25
C LYS A 102 4.88 -4.21 16.50
N ASP A 103 4.40 -5.02 17.43
CA ASP A 103 5.11 -5.29 18.70
C ASP A 103 6.50 -5.88 18.47
N LEU A 104 6.70 -6.65 17.40
CA LEU A 104 7.98 -7.28 17.09
C LEU A 104 8.94 -6.36 16.32
N PHE A 105 8.43 -5.55 15.39
CA PHE A 105 9.25 -4.90 14.37
C PHE A 105 9.23 -3.38 14.40
N GLN A 106 8.30 -2.74 15.12
CA GLN A 106 8.14 -1.28 15.13
C GLN A 106 9.42 -0.57 15.56
N ASP A 107 10.13 -1.09 16.57
CA ASP A 107 11.39 -0.49 17.05
C ASP A 107 12.60 -0.86 16.17
N SER A 108 12.50 -1.94 15.38
CA SER A 108 13.61 -2.39 14.52
C SER A 108 13.64 -1.66 13.18
N PHE A 109 12.48 -1.19 12.73
CA PHE A 109 12.33 -0.44 11.47
C PHE A 109 11.75 0.94 11.68
N SER A 110 11.73 1.45 12.91
CA SER A 110 11.56 2.87 13.15
C SER A 110 12.68 3.58 12.41
N LEU A 111 12.33 4.17 11.28
CA LEU A 111 13.26 5.02 10.56
C LEU A 111 13.51 6.23 11.46
N GLU A 112 14.67 6.27 12.10
CA GLU A 112 15.20 7.54 12.60
C GLU A 112 15.46 8.41 11.37
N ILE A 113 14.48 9.23 11.00
CA ILE A 113 14.67 10.26 9.99
C ILE A 113 15.47 11.37 10.69
N GLU A 114 16.80 11.32 10.55
CA GLU A 114 17.69 12.47 10.82
C GLU A 114 17.60 13.53 9.70
#